data_AF-A0A2I4FYL1-F1
#
_entry.id   AF-A0A2I4FYL1-F1
#
_cell.length_a   1.000
_cell.length_b   1.000
_cell.length_c   1.000
_cell.angle_alpha   90.00
_cell.angle_beta   90.00
_cell.angle_gamma   90.00
#
_symmetry.space_group_name_H-M   'P 1'
#
loop_
_entity.id
_entity.type
_entity.pdbx_description
1 polymer ?
#
loop_
_entity_poly.entity_id
_entity_poly.type
_entity_poly.pdbx_seq_one_letter_code
_entity_poly.pdbx_strand_id
1 'polypeptide(L)'
;MYGKATLSLVFALLIVLLLISYSILMGTVNFRSYFLPLLQSPATAHPLCATNPPLRVYMYDLPRRFNVGMLNLRNLEQTPVTDRNWPSWPKNSGLKRQHSAEYWMMGSLLYEGDGAEERDAVRVSDPEMADIFFVPFFSSLSFNTHGHVMTDPETEIDHQLQIDLVKFLLQSKYWQQSGGGDHVIPMTHPNAFRFLREQVNASIQIVVDFGRHPRTMSNISKDVVAPYVHIVDSFTDDDSTDPFESRTTLLFFRGRTSRKDEGIVRVKLAKILAAYDDVHYERSVATDENIKVEIRLHPVACLMPL
;
A
#
# COMPACT_ATOMS: atom_id res chain seq x y z
N MET A 1 -36.16 -47.58 -16.29
CA MET A 1 -34.83 -47.17 -16.78
C MET A 1 -34.70 -45.67 -17.09
N TYR A 2 -35.79 -44.88 -17.11
CA TYR A 2 -35.72 -43.44 -17.46
C TYR A 2 -35.27 -42.50 -16.33
N GLY A 3 -35.56 -42.82 -15.06
CA GLY A 3 -35.26 -41.93 -13.92
C GLY A 3 -33.76 -41.67 -13.67
N LYS A 4 -32.89 -42.65 -13.95
CA LYS A 4 -31.44 -42.50 -13.81
C LYS A 4 -30.83 -41.64 -14.92
N ALA A 5 -31.37 -41.73 -16.13
CA ALA A 5 -30.93 -40.93 -17.27
C ALA A 5 -31.31 -39.45 -17.08
N THR A 6 -32.54 -39.17 -16.62
CA THR A 6 -32.98 -37.80 -16.30
C THR A 6 -32.16 -37.18 -15.17
N LEU A 7 -31.82 -37.94 -14.11
CA LEU A 7 -31.01 -37.41 -13.02
C LEU A 7 -29.58 -37.08 -13.47
N SER A 8 -28.99 -37.91 -14.34
CA SER A 8 -27.67 -37.65 -14.90
C SER A 8 -27.65 -36.41 -15.82
N LEU A 9 -28.74 -36.18 -16.56
CA LEU A 9 -28.86 -35.04 -17.47
C LEU A 9 -29.02 -33.72 -16.70
N VAL A 10 -29.79 -33.73 -15.61
CA VAL A 10 -29.93 -32.59 -14.69
C VAL A 10 -28.58 -32.27 -14.02
N PHE A 11 -27.83 -33.28 -13.59
CA PHE A 11 -26.52 -33.07 -12.96
C PHE A 11 -25.49 -32.49 -13.95
N ALA A 12 -25.48 -32.98 -15.19
CA ALA A 12 -24.62 -32.43 -16.24
C ALA A 12 -24.97 -30.97 -16.57
N LEU A 13 -26.26 -30.63 -16.63
CA LEU A 13 -26.70 -29.25 -16.86
C LEU A 13 -26.28 -28.33 -15.71
N LEU A 14 -26.36 -28.80 -14.47
CA LEU A 14 -25.94 -28.04 -13.28
C LEU A 14 -24.44 -27.74 -13.30
N ILE A 15 -23.61 -28.71 -13.71
CA ILE A 15 -22.16 -28.53 -13.86
C ILE A 15 -21.86 -27.51 -14.95
N VAL A 16 -22.53 -27.57 -16.09
CA VAL A 16 -22.33 -26.60 -17.18
C VAL A 16 -22.71 -25.18 -16.74
N LEU A 17 -23.82 -25.02 -16.02
CA LEU A 17 -24.21 -23.73 -15.44
C LEU A 17 -23.20 -23.21 -14.41
N LEU A 18 -22.63 -24.10 -13.59
CA LEU A 18 -21.53 -23.78 -12.67
C LEU A 18 -20.27 -23.33 -13.41
N LEU A 19 -19.90 -24.00 -14.50
CA LEU A 19 -18.73 -23.63 -15.31
C LEU A 19 -18.94 -22.30 -16.04
N ILE A 20 -20.14 -22.04 -16.57
CA ILE A 20 -20.49 -20.76 -17.22
C ILE A 20 -20.49 -19.62 -16.21
N SER A 21 -21.12 -19.80 -15.04
CA SER A 21 -21.12 -18.78 -13.98
C SER A 21 -19.70 -18.51 -13.44
N TYR A 22 -18.87 -19.54 -13.30
CA TYR A 22 -17.46 -19.39 -12.93
C TYR A 22 -16.66 -18.65 -14.02
N SER A 23 -16.93 -18.93 -15.29
CA SER A 23 -16.27 -18.26 -16.43
C SER A 23 -16.68 -16.78 -16.55
N ILE A 24 -17.95 -16.45 -16.26
CA ILE A 24 -18.42 -15.05 -16.20
C ILE A 24 -17.80 -14.32 -14.99
N LEU A 25 -17.71 -14.99 -13.84
CA LEU A 25 -17.08 -14.45 -12.63
C LEU A 25 -15.58 -14.17 -12.82
N MET A 26 -14.86 -15.04 -13.53
CA MET A 26 -13.45 -14.84 -13.87
C MET A 26 -13.24 -13.89 -15.06
N GLY A 27 -14.24 -13.74 -15.93
CA GLY A 27 -14.16 -12.95 -17.17
C GLY A 27 -14.35 -11.44 -17.00
N THR A 28 -14.75 -10.95 -15.83
CA THR A 28 -14.99 -9.52 -15.58
C THR A 28 -14.20 -8.99 -14.40
N VAL A 29 -12.90 -9.32 -14.30
CA VAL A 29 -11.99 -8.61 -13.39
C VAL A 29 -11.66 -7.27 -14.04
N ASN A 30 -12.53 -6.29 -13.85
CA ASN A 30 -12.30 -4.92 -14.32
C ASN A 30 -11.33 -4.23 -13.36
N PHE A 31 -10.02 -4.33 -13.63
CA PHE A 31 -8.96 -3.67 -12.85
C PHE A 31 -9.17 -2.15 -12.73
N ARG A 32 -9.90 -1.56 -13.68
CA ARG A 32 -10.29 -0.14 -13.70
C ARG A 32 -11.00 0.27 -12.40
N SER A 33 -11.82 -0.61 -11.81
CA SER A 33 -12.59 -0.31 -10.59
C SER A 33 -11.76 -0.18 -9.31
N TYR A 34 -10.52 -0.68 -9.30
CA TYR A 34 -9.64 -0.60 -8.12
C TYR A 34 -8.73 0.63 -8.14
N PHE A 35 -8.37 1.11 -9.33
CA PHE A 35 -7.52 2.30 -9.50
C PHE A 35 -8.32 3.60 -9.65
N LEU A 36 -9.50 3.55 -10.27
CA LEU A 36 -10.33 4.74 -10.49
C LEU A 36 -10.84 5.42 -9.21
N PRO A 37 -11.28 4.73 -8.14
CA PRO A 37 -11.78 5.42 -6.95
C PRO A 37 -10.70 6.25 -6.26
N LEU A 38 -9.42 5.91 -6.43
CA LEU A 38 -8.29 6.67 -5.88
C LEU A 38 -7.84 7.83 -6.80
N LEU A 39 -8.17 7.78 -8.09
CA LEU A 39 -7.79 8.77 -9.10
C LEU A 39 -8.91 9.78 -9.42
N GLN A 40 -10.14 9.51 -8.98
CA GLN A 40 -11.27 10.45 -9.11
C GLN A 40 -11.18 11.53 -8.03
N SER A 41 -10.24 12.47 -8.20
CA SER A 41 -10.39 13.78 -7.58
C SER A 41 -11.51 14.53 -8.32
N PRO A 42 -12.44 15.23 -7.63
CA PRO A 42 -13.39 16.11 -8.30
C PRO A 42 -12.60 17.18 -9.06
N ALA A 43 -12.98 17.43 -10.31
CA ALA A 43 -12.41 18.47 -11.15
C ALA A 43 -12.70 19.85 -10.57
N THR A 44 -11.88 20.30 -9.61
CA THR A 44 -11.89 21.66 -9.10
C THR A 44 -10.47 22.12 -8.84
N ALA A 45 -10.08 23.15 -9.60
CA ALA A 45 -8.78 23.83 -9.67
C ALA A 45 -7.65 23.04 -10.36
N HIS A 46 -7.51 23.24 -11.67
CA HIS A 46 -6.25 22.99 -12.36
C HIS A 46 -5.12 23.78 -11.68
N PRO A 47 -4.02 23.13 -11.23
CA PRO A 47 -2.84 23.87 -10.84
C PRO A 47 -2.29 24.58 -12.08
N LEU A 48 -2.15 25.90 -12.01
CA LEU A 48 -1.37 26.69 -12.96
C LEU A 48 0.13 26.41 -12.74
N CYS A 49 0.58 25.19 -13.01
CA CYS A 49 1.98 24.79 -13.03
C CYS A 49 2.15 23.79 -14.18
N ALA A 50 3.19 23.96 -14.99
CA ALA A 50 3.48 23.11 -16.15
C ALA A 50 3.25 21.62 -15.83
N THR A 51 2.52 20.92 -16.69
CA THR A 51 2.45 19.45 -16.67
C THR A 51 3.86 18.94 -16.93
N ASN A 52 4.63 18.76 -15.86
CA ASN A 52 5.91 18.09 -15.94
C ASN A 52 5.66 16.71 -16.56
N PRO A 53 6.56 16.23 -17.43
CA PRO A 53 6.43 14.89 -17.96
C PRO A 53 6.35 13.88 -16.80
N PRO A 54 5.60 12.78 -16.97
CA PRO A 54 5.49 11.75 -15.95
C PRO A 54 6.87 11.19 -15.59
N LEU A 55 7.06 10.83 -14.31
CA LEU A 55 8.28 10.15 -13.86
C LEU A 55 8.40 8.80 -14.56
N ARG A 56 9.50 8.56 -15.27
CA ARG A 56 9.74 7.28 -15.97
C ARG A 56 10.36 6.29 -15.01
N VAL A 57 9.65 5.21 -14.72
CA VAL A 57 10.04 4.22 -13.71
C VAL A 57 10.36 2.90 -14.39
N TYR A 58 11.58 2.41 -14.22
CA TYR A 58 11.87 1.01 -14.55
C TYR A 58 11.57 0.13 -13.34
N MET A 59 10.68 -0.84 -13.50
CA MET A 59 10.41 -1.83 -12.46
C MET A 59 11.20 -3.09 -12.74
N TYR A 60 12.02 -3.52 -11.77
CA TYR A 60 12.76 -4.78 -11.87
C TYR A 60 11.83 -5.98 -12.01
N ASP A 61 12.19 -6.90 -12.91
CA ASP A 61 11.50 -8.16 -13.12
C ASP A 61 11.91 -9.20 -12.07
N LEU A 62 11.51 -8.96 -10.81
CA LEU A 62 11.77 -9.87 -9.70
C LEU A 62 10.83 -11.09 -9.75
N PRO A 63 11.34 -12.28 -9.38
CA PRO A 63 10.51 -13.47 -9.20
C PRO A 63 9.37 -13.25 -8.19
N ARG A 64 8.22 -13.91 -8.43
CA ARG A 64 7.00 -13.77 -7.62
C ARG A 64 7.18 -14.02 -6.13
N ARG A 65 8.16 -14.83 -5.71
CA ARG A 65 8.49 -15.03 -4.29
C ARG A 65 8.84 -13.74 -3.55
N PHE A 66 9.27 -12.70 -4.27
CA PHE A 66 9.57 -11.37 -3.70
C PHE A 66 8.34 -10.48 -3.56
N ASN A 67 7.20 -10.82 -4.17
CA ASN A 67 6.01 -9.97 -4.17
C ASN A 67 4.71 -10.77 -4.02
N VAL A 68 3.93 -10.90 -5.10
CA VAL A 68 2.57 -11.42 -5.07
C VAL A 68 2.50 -12.91 -4.76
N GLY A 69 3.61 -13.64 -4.87
CA GLY A 69 3.69 -15.04 -4.43
C GLY A 69 3.40 -15.19 -2.93
N MET A 70 3.72 -14.17 -2.12
CA MET A 70 3.40 -14.15 -0.69
C MET A 70 1.91 -13.85 -0.40
N LEU A 71 1.15 -13.38 -1.39
CA LEU A 71 -0.31 -13.21 -1.28
C LEU A 71 -1.05 -14.53 -1.52
N ASN A 72 -0.50 -15.42 -2.35
CA ASN A 72 -1.08 -16.71 -2.68
C ASN A 72 -0.01 -17.80 -2.77
N LEU A 73 0.29 -18.41 -1.62
CA LEU A 73 1.30 -19.47 -1.48
C LEU A 73 1.02 -20.74 -2.31
N ARG A 74 -0.16 -20.86 -2.92
CA ARG A 74 -0.48 -21.99 -3.82
C ARG A 74 0.08 -21.79 -5.22
N ASN A 75 0.43 -20.57 -5.60
CA ASN A 75 1.06 -20.29 -6.88
C ASN A 75 2.58 -20.38 -6.74
N LEU A 76 3.18 -21.38 -7.39
CA LEU A 76 4.63 -21.63 -7.37
C LEU A 76 5.38 -20.99 -8.55
N GLU A 77 4.68 -20.33 -9.48
CA GLU A 77 5.29 -19.62 -10.61
C GLU A 77 6.30 -18.60 -10.10
N GLN A 78 7.48 -18.58 -10.72
CA GLN A 78 8.54 -17.62 -10.41
C GLN A 78 8.74 -16.59 -11.52
N THR A 79 7.92 -16.62 -12.56
CA THR A 79 7.95 -15.62 -13.63
C THR A 79 7.52 -14.24 -13.10
N PRO A 80 8.14 -13.14 -13.56
CA PRO A 80 7.74 -11.80 -13.19
C PRO A 80 6.25 -11.53 -13.46
N VAL A 81 5.68 -10.66 -12.65
CA VAL A 81 4.26 -10.32 -12.72
C VAL A 81 4.02 -9.30 -13.82
N THR A 82 2.95 -9.49 -14.58
CA THR A 82 2.46 -8.57 -15.62
C THR A 82 1.03 -8.13 -15.28
N ASP A 83 0.53 -7.15 -16.02
CA ASP A 83 -0.88 -6.73 -16.02
C ASP A 83 -1.87 -7.91 -16.08
N ARG A 84 -1.60 -8.90 -16.94
CA ARG A 84 -2.47 -10.07 -17.19
C ARG A 84 -2.57 -11.03 -16.01
N ASN A 85 -1.56 -11.07 -15.15
CA ASN A 85 -1.45 -12.06 -14.07
C ASN A 85 -1.36 -11.41 -12.68
N TRP A 86 -1.65 -10.10 -12.61
CA TRP A 86 -1.76 -9.32 -11.39
C TRP A 86 -2.95 -9.80 -10.54
N PRO A 87 -2.72 -10.30 -9.30
CA PRO A 87 -3.81 -10.83 -8.49
C PRO A 87 -4.62 -9.72 -7.83
N SER A 88 -5.91 -9.96 -7.62
CA SER A 88 -6.74 -9.07 -6.80
C SER A 88 -6.27 -9.01 -5.35
N TRP A 89 -6.40 -7.84 -4.72
CA TRP A 89 -6.07 -7.68 -3.31
C TRP A 89 -6.94 -8.62 -2.44
N PRO A 90 -6.35 -9.37 -1.49
CA PRO A 90 -7.13 -10.27 -0.64
C PRO A 90 -8.08 -9.50 0.28
N LYS A 91 -9.38 -9.80 0.23
CA LYS A 91 -10.42 -9.13 1.04
C LYS A 91 -10.19 -9.27 2.56
N ASN A 92 -9.64 -10.40 3.01
CA ASN A 92 -9.44 -10.73 4.42
C ASN A 92 -7.95 -10.72 4.80
N SER A 93 -7.25 -9.64 4.49
CA SER A 93 -5.79 -9.52 4.66
C SER A 93 -5.35 -9.05 6.06
N GLY A 94 -6.26 -8.53 6.89
CA GLY A 94 -5.95 -8.10 8.27
C GLY A 94 -4.78 -7.09 8.31
N LEU A 95 -3.76 -7.38 9.13
CA LEU A 95 -2.52 -6.58 9.23
C LEU A 95 -1.78 -6.42 7.89
N LYS A 96 -1.95 -7.36 6.95
CA LYS A 96 -1.35 -7.27 5.61
C LYS A 96 -1.95 -6.12 4.79
N ARG A 97 -3.14 -5.61 5.15
CA ARG A 97 -3.76 -4.42 4.53
C ARG A 97 -3.08 -3.12 4.93
N GLN A 98 -2.64 -3.00 6.18
CA GLN A 98 -2.03 -1.77 6.71
C GLN A 98 -0.81 -1.32 5.89
N HIS A 99 -0.06 -2.27 5.33
CA HIS A 99 1.19 -2.07 4.61
C HIS A 99 1.06 -2.33 3.10
N SER A 100 -0.10 -2.05 2.52
CA SER A 100 -0.41 -2.39 1.12
C SER A 100 0.20 -1.47 0.07
N ALA A 101 0.98 -0.44 0.45
CA ALA A 101 1.65 0.46 -0.50
C ALA A 101 2.46 -0.30 -1.55
N GLU A 102 3.11 -1.39 -1.14
CA GLU A 102 3.89 -2.31 -1.99
C GLU A 102 3.07 -2.82 -3.18
N TYR A 103 1.84 -3.24 -2.91
CA TYR A 103 0.91 -3.75 -3.92
C TYR A 103 0.39 -2.64 -4.82
N TRP A 104 -0.04 -1.51 -4.24
CA TRP A 104 -0.62 -0.43 -5.04
C TRP A 104 0.42 0.25 -5.94
N MET A 105 1.65 0.45 -5.48
CA MET A 105 2.75 0.98 -6.30
C MET A 105 3.07 0.06 -7.48
N MET A 106 3.23 -1.24 -7.21
CA MET A 106 3.49 -2.23 -8.26
C MET A 106 2.33 -2.33 -9.25
N GLY A 107 1.09 -2.37 -8.76
CA GLY A 107 -0.10 -2.41 -9.59
C GLY A 107 -0.27 -1.15 -10.45
N SER A 108 0.03 0.03 -9.91
CA SER A 108 -0.02 1.30 -10.65
C SER A 108 0.96 1.33 -11.82
N LEU A 109 2.15 0.76 -11.65
CA LEU A 109 3.16 0.65 -12.70
C LEU A 109 2.82 -0.44 -13.73
N LEU A 110 2.11 -1.48 -13.32
CA LEU A 110 1.64 -2.56 -14.22
C LEU A 110 0.38 -2.19 -15.00
N TYR A 111 -0.37 -1.18 -14.56
CA TYR A 111 -1.64 -0.84 -15.18
C TYR A 111 -1.45 -0.22 -16.57
N GLU A 112 -1.84 -0.92 -17.63
CA GLU A 112 -1.71 -0.46 -19.03
C GLU A 112 -2.96 0.25 -19.58
N GLY A 113 -3.91 0.66 -18.75
CA GLY A 113 -5.15 1.30 -19.21
C GLY A 113 -4.98 2.75 -19.73
N ASP A 114 -6.03 3.27 -20.39
CA ASP A 114 -6.05 4.63 -20.94
C ASP A 114 -5.75 5.71 -19.89
N GLY A 115 -5.11 6.81 -20.32
CA GLY A 115 -4.80 7.98 -19.48
C GLY A 115 -3.33 8.10 -19.05
N ALA A 116 -2.37 7.52 -19.79
CA ALA A 116 -0.94 7.63 -19.47
C ALA A 116 -0.43 9.09 -19.39
N GLU A 117 -1.06 10.01 -20.12
CA GLU A 117 -0.71 11.44 -20.15
C GLU A 117 -1.11 12.20 -18.87
N GLU A 118 -2.00 11.63 -18.04
CA GLU A 118 -2.45 12.23 -16.78
C GLU A 118 -1.79 11.61 -15.54
N ARG A 119 -0.87 10.65 -15.72
CA ARG A 119 -0.25 9.94 -14.59
C ARG A 119 0.97 10.69 -14.09
N ASP A 120 1.20 10.64 -12.78
CA ASP A 120 2.44 11.17 -12.18
C ASP A 120 3.66 10.30 -12.49
N ALA A 121 3.46 9.00 -12.75
CA ALA A 121 4.52 8.04 -13.06
C ALA A 121 4.08 7.00 -14.09
N VAL A 122 5.01 6.63 -14.98
CA VAL A 122 4.80 5.64 -16.05
C VAL A 122 5.91 4.58 -16.03
N ARG A 123 5.53 3.31 -16.25
CA ARG A 123 6.51 2.23 -16.38
C ARG A 123 7.19 2.30 -17.75
N VAL A 124 8.52 2.24 -17.76
CA VAL A 124 9.30 2.04 -18.98
C VAL A 124 9.84 0.62 -19.06
N SER A 125 9.91 0.06 -20.27
CA SER A 125 10.48 -1.26 -20.52
C SER A 125 12.00 -1.22 -20.67
N ASP A 126 12.54 -0.10 -21.17
CA ASP A 126 13.98 0.11 -21.28
C ASP A 126 14.51 0.83 -20.03
N PRO A 127 15.36 0.18 -19.22
CA PRO A 127 15.96 0.81 -18.05
C PRO A 127 16.87 2.01 -18.37
N GLU A 128 17.40 2.14 -19.60
CA GLU A 128 18.18 3.33 -20.01
C GLU A 128 17.29 4.58 -20.17
N MET A 129 15.97 4.40 -20.25
CA MET A 129 14.98 5.47 -20.35
C MET A 129 14.37 5.83 -18.99
N ALA A 130 14.82 5.21 -17.90
CA ALA A 130 14.28 5.41 -16.57
C ALA A 130 14.91 6.62 -15.88
N ASP A 131 14.08 7.37 -15.17
CA ASP A 131 14.51 8.39 -14.22
C ASP A 131 14.80 7.77 -12.84
N ILE A 132 14.13 6.65 -12.53
CA ILE A 132 14.22 5.95 -11.25
C ILE A 132 13.91 4.45 -11.41
N PHE A 133 14.38 3.65 -10.45
CA PHE A 133 14.21 2.20 -10.43
C PHE A 133 13.29 1.77 -9.29
N PHE A 134 12.16 1.15 -9.60
CA PHE A 134 11.30 0.53 -8.58
C PHE A 134 11.72 -0.92 -8.33
N VAL A 135 11.94 -1.26 -7.06
CA VAL A 135 12.25 -2.62 -6.60
C VAL A 135 10.98 -3.24 -6.01
N PRO A 136 10.26 -4.12 -6.74
CA PRO A 136 9.00 -4.68 -6.29
C PRO A 136 9.21 -5.84 -5.30
N PHE A 137 9.92 -5.56 -4.19
CA PHE A 137 10.01 -6.46 -3.05
C PHE A 137 8.97 -6.05 -2.00
N PHE A 138 8.01 -6.91 -1.73
CA PHE A 138 6.96 -6.66 -0.74
C PHE A 138 7.50 -6.98 0.66
N SER A 139 8.45 -6.16 1.11
CA SER A 139 9.25 -6.41 2.31
C SER A 139 8.42 -6.42 3.60
N SER A 140 7.34 -5.64 3.64
CA SER A 140 6.38 -5.59 4.73
C SER A 140 5.50 -6.84 4.72
N LEU A 141 5.09 -7.30 3.55
CA LEU A 141 4.38 -8.58 3.41
C LEU A 141 5.28 -9.77 3.77
N SER A 142 6.56 -9.72 3.39
CA SER A 142 7.58 -10.73 3.75
C SER A 142 7.69 -10.85 5.27
N PHE A 143 7.90 -9.73 5.96
CA PHE A 143 7.90 -9.71 7.43
C PHE A 143 6.57 -10.24 8.01
N ASN A 144 5.43 -9.81 7.49
CA ASN A 144 4.12 -10.23 8.00
C ASN A 144 3.74 -11.69 7.65
N THR A 145 4.48 -12.34 6.77
CA THR A 145 4.23 -13.72 6.35
C THR A 145 5.24 -14.69 6.95
N HIS A 146 6.47 -14.21 7.19
CA HIS A 146 7.60 -15.04 7.56
C HIS A 146 8.33 -14.56 8.82
N GLY A 147 8.01 -13.39 9.38
CA GLY A 147 8.90 -12.70 10.34
C GLY A 147 8.28 -12.35 11.69
N HIS A 148 7.24 -13.05 12.14
CA HIS A 148 6.38 -12.58 13.24
C HIS A 148 7.11 -12.27 14.56
N VAL A 149 8.09 -13.07 14.97
CA VAL A 149 8.83 -12.87 16.24
C VAL A 149 10.33 -12.66 16.00
N MET A 150 10.80 -12.76 14.74
CA MET A 150 12.21 -12.64 14.35
C MET A 150 13.14 -13.68 15.00
N THR A 151 12.55 -14.72 15.58
CA THR A 151 13.22 -15.87 16.20
C THR A 151 12.58 -17.19 15.80
N ASP A 152 11.50 -17.13 15.02
CA ASP A 152 10.78 -18.29 14.52
C ASP A 152 11.50 -18.88 13.29
N PRO A 153 11.32 -20.18 12.97
CA PRO A 153 11.97 -20.79 11.81
C PRO A 153 11.59 -20.14 10.47
N GLU A 154 10.39 -19.55 10.37
CA GLU A 154 9.95 -18.87 9.15
C GLU A 154 10.77 -17.59 8.89
N THR A 155 11.35 -16.99 9.94
CA THR A 155 12.20 -15.80 9.83
C THR A 155 13.40 -16.04 8.90
N GLU A 156 13.86 -17.29 8.80
CA GLU A 156 14.92 -17.66 7.87
C GLU A 156 14.49 -17.46 6.40
N ILE A 157 13.20 -17.59 6.08
CA ILE A 157 12.66 -17.32 4.74
C ILE A 157 12.73 -15.83 4.44
N ASP A 158 12.30 -14.97 5.37
CA ASP A 158 12.40 -13.50 5.21
C ASP A 158 13.86 -13.07 5.07
N HIS A 159 14.74 -13.62 5.90
CA HIS A 159 16.16 -13.32 5.86
C HIS A 159 16.79 -13.75 4.53
N GLN A 160 16.48 -14.95 4.05
CA GLN A 160 16.97 -15.44 2.76
C GLN A 160 16.45 -14.62 1.58
N LEU A 161 15.18 -14.17 1.62
CA LEU A 161 14.63 -13.24 0.63
C LEU A 161 15.42 -11.93 0.61
N GLN A 162 15.77 -11.37 1.77
CA GLN A 162 16.60 -10.17 1.83
C GLN A 162 18.00 -10.43 1.24
N ILE A 163 18.65 -11.54 1.59
CA ILE A 163 19.98 -11.90 1.06
C ILE A 163 19.94 -11.98 -0.47
N ASP A 164 18.96 -12.70 -1.01
CA ASP A 164 18.83 -12.91 -2.44
C ASP A 164 18.54 -11.61 -3.20
N LEU A 165 17.69 -10.75 -2.62
CA LEU A 165 17.40 -9.44 -3.22
C LEU A 165 18.65 -8.56 -3.24
N VAL A 166 19.37 -8.45 -2.12
CA VAL A 166 20.58 -7.65 -2.04
C VAL A 166 21.62 -8.15 -3.04
N LYS A 167 21.81 -9.47 -3.14
CA LYS A 167 22.69 -10.07 -4.14
C LYS A 167 22.26 -9.70 -5.57
N PHE A 168 20.97 -9.78 -5.88
CA PHE A 168 20.43 -9.38 -7.18
C PHE A 168 20.71 -7.90 -7.49
N LEU A 169 20.45 -7.01 -6.53
CA LEU A 169 20.67 -5.58 -6.69
C LEU A 169 22.15 -5.25 -6.87
N LEU A 170 23.04 -5.79 -6.04
CA LEU A 170 24.48 -5.56 -6.16
C LEU A 170 25.07 -6.06 -7.48
N GLN A 171 24.45 -7.05 -8.12
CA GLN A 171 24.83 -7.53 -9.46
C GLN A 171 24.28 -6.67 -10.60
N SER A 172 23.31 -5.78 -10.33
CA SER A 172 22.73 -4.89 -11.33
C SER A 172 23.68 -3.75 -11.69
N LYS A 173 23.94 -3.55 -12.99
CA LYS A 173 24.74 -2.40 -13.46
C LYS A 173 24.15 -1.05 -13.03
N TYR A 174 22.82 -0.94 -12.97
CA TYR A 174 22.12 0.30 -12.61
C TYR A 174 22.28 0.61 -11.12
N TRP A 175 22.18 -0.41 -10.26
CA TRP A 175 22.51 -0.24 -8.84
C TRP A 175 23.96 0.18 -8.63
N GLN A 176 24.90 -0.45 -9.35
CA GLN A 176 26.32 -0.10 -9.25
C GLN A 176 26.61 1.34 -9.71
N GLN A 177 25.86 1.84 -10.69
CA GLN A 177 26.04 3.19 -11.24
C GLN A 177 25.59 4.29 -10.27
N SER A 178 24.46 4.11 -9.60
CA SER A 178 23.91 5.10 -8.66
C SER A 178 24.27 4.84 -7.19
N GLY A 179 24.85 3.67 -6.90
CA GLY A 179 25.00 3.18 -5.53
C GLY A 179 23.67 2.88 -4.84
N GLY A 180 22.58 2.71 -5.60
CA GLY A 180 21.23 2.52 -5.09
C GLY A 180 20.43 3.80 -4.85
N GLY A 181 21.01 4.98 -5.10
CA GLY A 181 20.39 6.28 -4.76
C GLY A 181 19.12 6.63 -5.55
N ASP A 182 18.93 5.99 -6.70
CA ASP A 182 17.76 6.10 -7.57
C ASP A 182 16.87 4.85 -7.48
N HIS A 183 17.01 4.04 -6.44
CA HIS A 183 16.17 2.86 -6.21
C HIS A 183 15.11 3.14 -5.16
N VAL A 184 13.86 2.82 -5.48
CA VAL A 184 12.73 2.91 -4.57
C VAL A 184 12.40 1.54 -4.01
N ILE A 185 12.48 1.39 -2.69
CA ILE A 185 12.17 0.15 -1.98
C ILE A 185 11.08 0.41 -0.95
N PRO A 186 9.89 -0.20 -1.08
CA PRO A 186 8.84 -0.01 -0.10
C PRO A 186 9.12 -0.84 1.17
N MET A 187 9.11 -0.18 2.33
CA MET A 187 9.48 -0.70 3.65
C MET A 187 8.55 -0.14 4.74
N THR A 188 7.24 -0.20 4.50
CA THR A 188 6.24 0.44 5.36
C THR A 188 6.08 -0.24 6.72
N HIS A 189 6.26 -1.55 6.85
CA HIS A 189 6.29 -2.18 8.17
C HIS A 189 7.60 -1.80 8.90
N PRO A 190 7.56 -1.42 10.20
CA PRO A 190 8.75 -0.95 10.93
C PRO A 190 9.91 -1.96 10.99
N ASN A 191 9.61 -3.25 10.93
CA ASN A 191 10.59 -4.34 10.90
C ASN A 191 10.82 -4.90 9.48
N ALA A 192 10.23 -4.30 8.45
CA ALA A 192 10.52 -4.69 7.07
C ALA A 192 12.01 -4.48 6.77
N PHE A 193 12.60 -5.45 6.07
CA PHE A 193 14.01 -5.44 5.68
C PHE A 193 15.00 -5.41 6.87
N ARG A 194 14.59 -5.85 8.07
CA ARG A 194 15.36 -5.64 9.31
C ARG A 194 16.81 -6.15 9.27
N PHE A 195 17.08 -7.26 8.58
CA PHE A 195 18.41 -7.91 8.64
C PHE A 195 19.44 -7.16 7.82
N LEU A 196 19.08 -6.73 6.62
CA LEU A 196 20.02 -6.17 5.65
C LEU A 196 19.72 -4.72 5.26
N ARG A 197 18.89 -3.98 6.05
CA ARG A 197 18.46 -2.61 5.71
C ARG A 197 19.64 -1.67 5.47
N GLU A 198 20.72 -1.85 6.21
CA GLU A 198 21.94 -1.07 6.07
C GLU A 198 22.56 -1.19 4.67
N GLN A 199 22.50 -2.39 4.05
CA GLN A 199 23.08 -2.63 2.73
C GLN A 199 22.32 -1.91 1.59
N VAL A 200 21.08 -1.50 1.85
CA VAL A 200 20.23 -0.76 0.91
C VAL A 200 19.91 0.64 1.42
N ASN A 201 20.68 1.17 2.38
CA ASN A 201 20.36 2.43 3.03
C ASN A 201 20.35 3.63 2.06
N ALA A 202 21.19 3.59 1.03
CA ALA A 202 21.26 4.64 0.01
C ALA A 202 19.96 4.77 -0.81
N SER A 203 19.13 3.73 -0.85
CA SER A 203 17.83 3.75 -1.54
C SER A 203 16.83 4.72 -0.92
N ILE A 204 15.89 5.14 -1.76
CA ILE A 204 14.67 5.87 -1.39
C ILE A 204 13.72 4.84 -0.78
N GLN A 205 13.50 4.93 0.53
CA GLN A 205 12.64 4.00 1.25
C GLN A 205 11.25 4.58 1.39
N ILE A 206 10.22 3.78 1.08
CA ILE A 206 8.84 4.14 1.41
C ILE A 206 8.53 3.64 2.82
N VAL A 207 8.34 4.55 3.76
CA VAL A 207 8.17 4.26 5.19
C VAL A 207 6.83 4.78 5.70
N VAL A 208 6.43 4.41 6.91
CA VAL A 208 5.20 4.92 7.56
C VAL A 208 5.46 6.09 8.51
N ASP A 209 6.69 6.19 9.01
CA ASP A 209 7.16 7.27 9.87
C ASP A 209 8.69 7.28 9.90
N PHE A 210 9.26 8.37 10.41
CA PHE A 210 10.70 8.53 10.68
C PHE A 210 11.06 8.22 12.14
N GLY A 211 10.13 7.73 12.95
CA GLY A 211 10.30 7.54 14.39
C GLY A 211 10.99 6.24 14.75
N ARG A 212 10.92 5.20 13.89
CA ARG A 212 11.44 3.87 14.22
C ARG A 212 12.96 3.72 14.07
N HIS A 213 13.54 4.37 13.07
CA HIS A 213 14.94 4.18 12.66
C HIS A 213 15.75 5.45 12.92
N PRO A 214 17.08 5.34 13.14
CA PRO A 214 17.93 6.53 13.29
C PRO A 214 17.91 7.38 12.02
N ARG A 215 18.15 8.69 12.17
CA ARG A 215 18.16 9.66 11.05
C ARG A 215 19.15 9.30 9.93
N THR A 216 20.21 8.56 10.25
CA THR A 216 21.18 8.05 9.28
C THR A 216 20.59 6.97 8.37
N MET A 217 19.49 6.33 8.77
CA MET A 217 18.83 5.25 8.05
C MET A 217 17.50 5.68 7.41
N SER A 218 16.72 6.52 8.11
CA SER A 218 15.42 7.00 7.64
C SER A 218 15.31 8.51 7.84
N ASN A 219 15.16 9.29 6.77
CA ASN A 219 15.08 10.75 6.85
C ASN A 219 14.33 11.41 5.68
N ILE A 220 13.82 12.60 5.93
CA ILE A 220 13.02 13.39 4.97
C ILE A 220 13.78 13.86 3.74
N SER A 221 15.12 13.87 3.76
CA SER A 221 15.90 14.27 2.58
C SER A 221 15.97 13.21 1.50
N LYS A 222 15.67 11.95 1.82
CA LYS A 222 15.74 10.84 0.85
C LYS A 222 14.50 9.94 0.82
N ASP A 223 13.79 9.80 1.94
CA ASP A 223 12.73 8.81 2.09
C ASP A 223 11.35 9.46 2.04
N VAL A 224 10.35 8.67 1.63
CA VAL A 224 8.96 9.12 1.48
C VAL A 224 8.09 8.43 2.51
N VAL A 225 7.25 9.21 3.20
CA VAL A 225 6.24 8.66 4.10
C VAL A 225 4.99 8.34 3.29
N ALA A 226 4.63 7.05 3.21
CA ALA A 226 3.34 6.62 2.71
C ALA A 226 2.36 6.43 3.87
N PRO A 227 1.09 6.86 3.72
CA PRO A 227 0.08 6.63 4.73
C PRO A 227 -0.21 5.12 4.85
N TYR A 228 -0.67 4.72 6.04
CA TYR A 228 -1.40 3.46 6.17
C TYR A 228 -2.66 3.49 5.30
N VAL A 229 -3.23 2.33 5.01
CA VAL A 229 -4.52 2.27 4.31
C VAL A 229 -5.54 3.17 5.02
N HIS A 230 -6.18 4.04 4.25
CA HIS A 230 -7.30 4.84 4.73
C HIS A 230 -8.37 3.91 5.30
N ILE A 231 -8.64 4.09 6.60
CA ILE A 231 -9.66 3.36 7.35
C ILE A 231 -10.97 4.18 7.40
N VAL A 232 -10.89 5.44 6.99
CA VAL A 232 -12.01 6.37 6.86
C VAL A 232 -12.39 6.46 5.39
N ASP A 233 -13.68 6.49 5.10
CA ASP A 233 -14.20 6.63 3.74
C ASP A 233 -13.75 7.96 3.14
N SER A 234 -13.46 7.96 1.84
CA SER A 234 -13.20 9.20 1.11
C SER A 234 -14.47 10.05 1.11
N PHE A 235 -14.32 11.29 1.56
CA PHE A 235 -15.41 12.24 1.64
C PHE A 235 -15.53 12.96 0.29
N THR A 236 -16.21 12.34 -0.67
CA THR A 236 -16.35 12.86 -2.04
C THR A 236 -17.46 13.91 -2.16
N ASP A 237 -18.52 13.74 -1.38
CA ASP A 237 -19.68 14.62 -1.35
C ASP A 237 -19.89 15.12 0.08
N ASP A 238 -20.04 16.43 0.21
CA ASP A 238 -20.22 17.08 1.49
C ASP A 238 -21.64 16.85 2.04
N ASP A 239 -21.79 16.80 3.37
CA ASP A 239 -23.12 16.69 3.98
C ASP A 239 -23.84 18.03 3.83
N SER A 240 -24.89 18.06 3.00
CA SER A 240 -25.69 19.27 2.79
C SER A 240 -26.33 19.84 4.07
N THR A 241 -26.47 19.03 5.12
CA THR A 241 -27.00 19.45 6.43
C THR A 241 -25.92 19.91 7.41
N ASP A 242 -24.65 19.63 7.12
CA ASP A 242 -23.45 20.07 7.86
C ASP A 242 -22.27 20.33 6.89
N PRO A 243 -22.35 21.39 6.05
CA PRO A 243 -21.33 21.64 5.03
C PRO A 243 -20.00 22.06 5.65
N PHE A 244 -18.90 21.76 4.97
CA PHE A 244 -17.52 22.05 5.34
C PHE A 244 -17.32 23.50 5.84
N GLU A 245 -17.90 24.46 5.11
CA GLU A 245 -17.82 25.90 5.44
C GLU A 245 -18.50 26.28 6.77
N SER A 246 -19.44 25.48 7.27
CA SER A 246 -20.09 25.71 8.56
C SER A 246 -19.38 25.05 9.75
N ARG A 247 -18.39 24.21 9.50
CA ARG A 247 -17.72 23.43 10.54
C ARG A 247 -16.69 24.28 11.25
N THR A 248 -16.86 24.41 12.56
CA THR A 248 -16.00 25.24 13.40
C THR A 248 -14.85 24.47 14.04
N THR A 249 -14.83 23.13 13.93
CA THR A 249 -13.77 22.29 14.50
C THR A 249 -12.60 22.21 13.53
N LEU A 250 -11.49 22.86 13.88
CA LEU A 250 -10.26 22.88 13.10
C LEU A 250 -9.54 21.52 13.17
N LEU A 251 -9.42 20.95 14.36
CA LEU A 251 -8.58 19.78 14.60
C LEU A 251 -9.29 18.77 15.49
N PHE A 252 -9.29 17.52 15.06
CA PHE A 252 -9.81 16.40 15.85
C PHE A 252 -8.72 15.35 16.09
N PHE A 253 -8.60 14.93 17.35
CA PHE A 253 -7.81 13.79 17.78
C PHE A 253 -8.64 12.97 18.76
N ARG A 254 -8.76 11.66 18.48
CA ARG A 254 -9.38 10.72 19.39
C ARG A 254 -8.61 9.40 19.40
N GLY A 255 -7.72 9.24 20.36
CA GLY A 255 -6.88 8.03 20.42
C GLY A 255 -6.10 7.87 21.72
N ARG A 256 -5.30 6.80 21.80
CA ARG A 256 -4.47 6.57 23.00
C ARG A 256 -3.43 7.69 23.12
N THR A 257 -3.50 8.48 24.18
CA THR A 257 -2.51 9.53 24.45
C THR A 257 -1.23 8.98 25.08
N SER A 258 -1.29 7.84 25.77
CA SER A 258 -0.13 7.10 26.27
C SER A 258 0.08 5.80 25.48
N ARG A 259 1.01 5.78 24.52
CA ARG A 259 1.36 4.60 23.74
C ARG A 259 2.75 4.76 23.12
N LYS A 260 3.68 3.86 23.43
CA LYS A 260 5.12 3.89 23.07
C LYS A 260 5.81 5.17 23.58
N ASP A 261 6.99 5.04 24.21
CA ASP A 261 7.73 6.17 24.84
C ASP A 261 6.82 7.09 25.69
N GLU A 262 5.90 6.48 26.44
CA GLU A 262 4.91 7.17 27.30
C GLU A 262 3.99 8.18 26.58
N GLY A 263 4.01 8.24 25.24
CA GLY A 263 3.26 9.21 24.46
C GLY A 263 3.77 10.64 24.60
N ILE A 264 5.06 10.86 24.89
CA ILE A 264 5.66 12.19 25.13
C ILE A 264 5.21 13.23 24.09
N VAL A 265 5.22 12.88 22.81
CA VAL A 265 4.79 13.78 21.73
C VAL A 265 3.29 14.10 21.83
N ARG A 266 2.44 13.08 22.01
CA ARG A 266 0.99 13.25 22.15
C ARG A 266 0.62 14.04 23.41
N VAL A 267 1.36 13.89 24.49
CA VAL A 267 1.15 14.66 25.73
C VAL A 267 1.57 16.12 25.53
N LYS A 268 2.70 16.38 24.85
CA LYS A 268 3.10 17.74 24.49
C LYS A 268 2.08 18.40 23.57
N LEU A 269 1.62 17.67 22.55
CA LEU A 269 0.63 18.16 21.60
C LEU A 269 -0.69 18.48 22.30
N ALA A 270 -1.19 17.60 23.17
CA ALA A 270 -2.38 17.85 23.98
C ALA A 270 -2.27 19.15 24.80
N LYS A 271 -1.10 19.39 25.42
CA LYS A 271 -0.88 20.62 26.21
C LYS A 271 -0.87 21.88 25.36
N ILE A 272 -0.26 21.83 24.17
CA ILE A 272 -0.20 22.97 23.25
C ILE A 272 -1.60 23.28 22.71
N LEU A 273 -2.36 22.24 22.39
CA LEU A 273 -3.68 22.35 21.77
C LEU A 273 -4.82 22.63 22.76
N ALA A 274 -4.63 22.41 24.06
CA ALA A 274 -5.68 22.57 25.07
C ALA A 274 -6.24 24.00 25.22
N ALA A 275 -5.55 25.00 24.66
CA ALA A 275 -5.97 26.40 24.72
C ALA A 275 -6.88 26.82 23.55
N TYR A 276 -7.20 25.91 22.63
CA TYR A 276 -7.95 26.19 21.41
C TYR A 276 -9.33 25.54 21.46
N ASP A 277 -10.39 26.36 21.45
CA ASP A 277 -11.77 25.91 21.59
C ASP A 277 -12.29 25.17 20.33
N ASP A 278 -11.63 25.38 19.18
CA ASP A 278 -11.88 24.71 17.90
C ASP A 278 -11.08 23.40 17.74
N VAL A 279 -10.44 22.93 18.82
CA VAL A 279 -9.67 21.68 18.83
C VAL A 279 -10.31 20.66 19.77
N HIS A 280 -10.74 19.53 19.21
CA HIS A 280 -11.20 18.37 19.99
C HIS A 280 -10.06 17.38 20.18
N TYR A 281 -9.49 17.30 21.38
CA TYR A 281 -8.41 16.38 21.70
C TYR A 281 -8.79 15.43 22.84
N GLU A 282 -9.14 14.20 22.50
CA GLU A 282 -9.67 13.21 23.44
C GLU A 282 -8.80 11.96 23.55
N ARG A 283 -8.57 11.52 24.79
CA ARG A 283 -7.97 10.21 25.05
C ARG A 283 -9.02 9.11 24.87
N SER A 284 -8.78 8.20 23.93
CA SER A 284 -9.67 7.05 23.69
C SER A 284 -8.88 5.77 23.37
N VAL A 285 -9.62 4.69 23.07
CA VAL A 285 -9.08 3.45 22.50
C VAL A 285 -9.64 3.30 21.10
N ALA A 286 -8.84 2.81 20.14
CA ALA A 286 -9.35 2.53 18.80
C ALA A 286 -10.45 1.45 18.87
N THR A 287 -11.67 1.84 18.53
CA THR A 287 -12.85 0.99 18.36
C THR A 287 -13.57 1.43 17.10
N ASP A 288 -14.34 0.54 16.46
CA ASP A 288 -15.12 0.88 15.26
C ASP A 288 -16.11 2.03 15.51
N GLU A 289 -16.63 2.13 16.74
CA GLU A 289 -17.50 3.24 17.15
C GLU A 289 -16.73 4.56 17.20
N ASN A 290 -15.51 4.58 17.72
CA ASN A 290 -14.69 5.79 17.77
C ASN A 290 -14.27 6.27 16.37
N ILE A 291 -14.03 5.34 15.44
CA ILE A 291 -13.77 5.66 14.02
C ILE A 291 -15.03 6.26 13.37
N LYS A 292 -16.22 5.74 13.69
CA LYS A 292 -17.50 6.31 13.20
C LYS A 292 -17.81 7.68 13.77
N VAL A 293 -17.36 7.99 14.99
CA VAL A 293 -17.53 9.32 15.59
C VAL A 293 -16.63 10.35 14.91
N GLU A 294 -15.41 9.98 14.54
CA GLU A 294 -14.50 10.80 13.73
C GLU A 294 -15.15 11.20 12.39
N ILE A 295 -15.83 10.25 11.73
CA ILE A 295 -16.57 10.48 10.49
C ILE A 295 -17.72 11.48 10.68
N ARG A 296 -18.40 11.47 11.83
CA ARG A 296 -19.56 12.36 12.12
C ARG A 296 -19.18 13.76 12.59
N LEU A 297 -17.97 13.96 13.10
CA LEU A 297 -17.52 15.27 13.58
C LEU A 297 -16.91 16.13 12.47
N HIS A 298 -16.75 15.52 11.30
CA HIS A 298 -16.37 16.16 10.05
C HIS A 298 -15.27 17.24 10.16
N PRO A 299 -14.16 16.97 10.87
CA PRO A 299 -13.15 17.97 11.15
C PRO A 299 -12.43 18.46 9.90
N VAL A 300 -11.94 19.70 9.92
CA VAL A 300 -11.10 20.26 8.83
C VAL A 300 -9.79 19.49 8.69
N ALA A 301 -9.22 19.03 9.82
CA ALA A 301 -8.07 18.13 9.84
C ALA A 301 -8.20 17.07 10.94
N CYS A 302 -7.79 15.84 10.62
CA CYS A 302 -7.73 14.75 11.59
C CYS A 302 -6.28 14.33 11.87
N LEU A 303 -5.95 14.20 13.16
CA LEU A 303 -4.74 13.53 13.61
C LEU A 303 -5.06 12.05 13.84
N MET A 304 -4.75 11.22 12.84
CA MET A 304 -5.00 9.78 12.96
C MET A 304 -4.17 9.16 14.10
N PRO A 305 -4.79 8.31 14.94
CA PRO A 305 -4.07 7.58 15.97
C PRO A 305 -3.22 6.48 15.32
N LEU A 306 -1.92 6.73 15.13
CA LEU A 306 -0.92 5.68 14.87
C LEU A 306 -0.95 4.59 15.98
#